data_AF-A0A7V5VCR2-F1
#
_entry.id   AF-A0A7V5VCR2-F1
#
_cell.length_a   1.000
_cell.length_b   1.000
_cell.length_c   1.000
_cell.angle_alpha   90.00
_cell.angle_beta   90.00
_cell.angle_gamma   90.00
#
_symmetry.space_group_name_H-M   'P 1'
#
loop_
_entity.id
_entity.type
_entity.pdbx_description
1 polymer ?
#
loop_
_entity_poly.entity_id
_entity_poly.type
_entity_poly.pdbx_seq_one_letter_code
_entity_poly.pdbx_strand_id
1 'polypeptide(L)'
;MPAQKKKTQSRKGKTMARGRRKRSAEAKVGFGLLWVPVMLFFLLLSGLSVFYIWERIKLREIKRDIVTLERARRQIYEENQQLKAQTEQLASYRRIYKIATEHFGYIELKPKVIISPE
;
A
#
# COMPACT_ATOMS: atom_id res chain seq x y z
N MET A 1 45.48 -94.42 33.56
CA MET A 1 44.06 -94.80 33.37
C MET A 1 43.20 -94.04 34.38
N PRO A 2 41.95 -93.65 34.07
CA PRO A 2 41.61 -92.25 33.73
C PRO A 2 40.58 -91.58 34.66
N ALA A 3 40.31 -90.28 34.38
CA ALA A 3 39.02 -89.58 34.53
C ALA A 3 38.51 -89.31 35.97
N GLN A 4 37.84 -88.22 36.34
CA GLN A 4 37.28 -87.09 35.61
C GLN A 4 36.91 -85.99 36.63
N LYS A 5 36.95 -84.74 36.15
CA LYS A 5 36.36 -83.53 36.71
C LYS A 5 34.95 -83.74 37.28
N LYS A 6 34.65 -83.21 38.47
CA LYS A 6 33.34 -82.56 38.74
C LYS A 6 33.52 -81.31 39.61
N LYS A 7 33.28 -80.17 38.96
CA LYS A 7 33.06 -78.86 39.58
C LYS A 7 31.65 -78.86 40.17
N THR A 8 31.51 -78.48 41.43
CA THR A 8 30.22 -78.02 41.98
C THR A 8 30.50 -76.99 43.08
N GLN A 9 30.90 -75.79 42.64
CA GLN A 9 31.04 -74.64 43.51
C GLN A 9 29.81 -73.75 43.33
N SER A 10 29.05 -73.63 44.42
CA SER A 10 28.32 -72.44 44.86
C SER A 10 27.55 -71.61 43.82
N ARG A 11 26.22 -71.77 43.79
CA ARG A 11 25.30 -70.75 43.28
C ARG A 11 24.41 -70.23 44.42
N LYS A 12 24.99 -69.35 45.24
CA LYS A 12 24.25 -68.38 46.05
C LYS A 12 23.92 -67.16 45.18
N GLY A 13 22.72 -66.63 45.37
CA GLY A 13 22.02 -65.75 44.44
C GLY A 13 22.72 -64.46 44.03
N LYS A 14 22.26 -63.95 42.88
CA LYS A 14 22.28 -62.52 42.57
C LYS A 14 21.16 -62.22 41.57
N THR A 15 20.18 -61.51 42.08
CA THR A 15 19.19 -60.72 41.36
C THR A 15 19.84 -59.91 40.24
N MET A 16 19.32 -60.04 39.01
CA MET A 16 19.67 -59.15 37.89
C MET A 16 18.42 -58.96 37.02
N ALA A 17 17.67 -57.90 37.34
CA ALA A 17 16.76 -57.25 36.42
C ALA A 17 17.57 -56.60 35.29
N ARG A 18 17.40 -57.04 34.04
CA ARG A 18 17.93 -56.40 32.82
C ARG A 18 17.02 -56.78 31.65
N GLY A 19 16.44 -55.90 30.85
CA GLY A 19 16.45 -54.44 30.87
C GLY A 19 15.46 -53.96 29.81
N ARG A 20 14.52 -53.08 30.20
CA ARG A 20 13.85 -52.20 29.25
C ARG A 20 14.89 -51.18 28.82
N ARG A 21 15.46 -51.34 27.62
CA ARG A 21 16.15 -50.26 26.92
C ARG A 21 15.11 -49.21 26.53
N LYS A 22 14.71 -48.36 27.48
CA LYS A 22 14.23 -47.02 27.13
C LYS A 22 15.44 -46.29 26.56
N ARG A 23 15.56 -46.27 25.23
CA ARG A 23 16.35 -45.26 24.54
C ARG A 23 15.64 -43.94 24.80
N SER A 24 15.95 -43.31 25.93
CA SER A 24 15.83 -41.87 26.05
C SER A 24 16.74 -41.31 24.97
N ALA A 25 16.14 -40.92 23.86
CA ALA A 25 16.76 -39.94 22.99
C ALA A 25 16.90 -38.70 23.86
N GLU A 26 18.05 -38.57 24.51
CA GLU A 26 18.50 -37.31 25.08
C GLU A 26 18.56 -36.36 23.89
N ALA A 27 17.49 -35.59 23.73
CA ALA A 27 17.53 -34.39 22.93
C ALA A 27 18.60 -33.53 23.60
N LYS A 28 19.82 -33.57 23.06
CA LYS A 28 20.75 -32.45 23.18
C LYS A 28 19.97 -31.27 22.63
N VAL A 29 19.29 -30.54 23.51
CA VAL A 29 18.77 -29.21 23.23
C VAL A 29 20.01 -28.34 23.11
N GLY A 30 20.68 -28.52 21.98
CA GLY A 30 21.89 -27.81 21.64
C GLY A 30 21.52 -26.35 21.47
N PHE A 31 22.48 -25.51 21.80
CA PHE A 31 22.50 -24.05 21.66
C PHE A 31 21.70 -23.49 20.45
N GLY A 32 21.56 -24.25 19.36
CA GLY A 32 20.74 -23.92 18.20
C GLY A 32 19.24 -23.73 18.48
N LEU A 33 18.62 -24.47 19.42
CA LEU A 33 17.17 -24.31 19.67
C LEU A 33 16.85 -22.97 20.36
N LEU A 34 17.80 -22.43 21.14
CA LEU A 34 17.67 -21.12 21.80
C LEU A 34 17.90 -19.94 20.83
N TRP A 35 18.59 -20.20 19.72
CA TRP A 35 18.88 -19.20 18.67
C TRP A 35 17.73 -18.99 17.68
N VAL A 36 16.85 -19.98 17.52
CA VAL A 36 15.66 -19.88 16.65
C VAL A 36 14.79 -18.66 16.97
N PRO A 37 14.37 -18.40 18.23
CA PRO A 37 13.54 -17.22 18.53
C PRO A 37 14.27 -15.90 18.29
N VAL A 38 15.59 -15.87 18.49
CA VAL A 38 16.41 -14.67 18.23
C VAL A 38 16.46 -14.37 16.74
N MET A 39 16.71 -15.38 15.90
CA MET A 39 16.68 -15.24 14.44
C MET A 39 15.30 -14.83 13.93
N LEU A 40 14.23 -15.42 14.48
CA LEU A 40 12.87 -15.05 14.12
C LEU A 40 12.55 -13.59 14.48
N PHE A 41 13.02 -13.12 15.64
CA PHE A 41 12.87 -11.73 16.06
C PHE A 41 13.56 -10.78 15.10
N PHE A 42 14.82 -11.04 14.73
CA PHE A 42 15.55 -10.22 13.76
C PHE A 42 14.91 -10.25 12.37
N LEU A 43 14.37 -11.39 11.94
CA LEU A 43 13.64 -11.52 10.69
C LEU A 43 12.38 -10.63 10.69
N LEU A 44 11.60 -10.67 11.77
CA LEU A 44 10.42 -9.81 11.94
C LEU A 44 10.82 -8.33 11.94
N LEU A 45 11.87 -7.97 12.68
CA LEU A 45 12.35 -6.59 12.75
C LEU A 45 12.77 -6.07 11.39
N SER A 46 13.50 -6.88 10.63
CA SER A 46 13.94 -6.56 9.27
C SER A 46 12.75 -6.41 8.33
N GLY A 47 11.77 -7.33 8.40
CA GLY A 47 10.56 -7.26 7.59
C GLY A 47 9.74 -5.99 7.88
N LEU A 48 9.53 -5.68 9.15
CA LEU A 48 8.83 -4.46 9.58
C LEU A 48 9.58 -3.19 9.17
N SER A 49 10.92 -3.19 9.25
CA SER A 49 11.74 -2.05 8.84
C SER A 49 11.61 -1.77 7.34
N VAL A 50 11.73 -2.81 6.51
CA VAL A 50 11.56 -2.70 5.06
C VAL A 50 10.13 -2.27 4.71
N PHE A 51 9.14 -2.85 5.37
CA PHE A 51 7.74 -2.51 5.18
C PHE A 51 7.46 -1.03 5.52
N TYR A 52 8.01 -0.55 6.64
CA TYR A 52 7.85 0.83 7.07
C TYR A 52 8.45 1.82 6.06
N ILE A 53 9.67 1.55 5.56
CA ILE A 53 10.32 2.40 4.56
C ILE A 53 9.49 2.40 3.26
N TRP A 54 9.01 1.23 2.84
CA TRP A 54 8.18 1.07 1.65
C TRP A 54 6.87 1.86 1.73
N GLU A 55 6.17 1.79 2.86
CA GLU A 55 4.94 2.54 3.10
C GLU A 55 5.19 4.05 3.00
N ARG A 56 6.30 4.54 3.58
CA ARG A 56 6.68 5.96 3.55
C ARG A 56 7.02 6.44 2.14
N ILE A 57 7.61 5.60 1.30
CA ILE A 57 7.89 5.91 -0.11
C ILE A 57 6.57 6.04 -0.89
N LYS A 58 5.65 5.07 -0.76
CA LYS A 58 4.33 5.14 -1.39
C LYS A 58 3.53 6.37 -0.93
N LEU A 59 3.52 6.66 0.37
CA LEU A 59 2.87 7.85 0.92
C LEU A 59 3.43 9.14 0.33
N ARG A 60 4.73 9.21 0.03
CA ARG A 60 5.35 10.40 -0.57
C ARG A 60 4.97 10.56 -2.05
N GLU A 61 4.83 9.46 -2.78
CA GLU A 61 4.37 9.49 -4.17
C GLU A 61 2.91 9.92 -4.25
N ILE A 62 2.02 9.31 -3.47
CA ILE A 62 0.61 9.68 -3.39
C ILE A 62 0.44 11.15 -2.98
N LYS A 63 1.22 11.64 -2.02
CA LYS A 63 1.18 13.07 -1.64
C LYS A 63 1.60 14.01 -2.77
N ARG A 64 2.60 13.63 -3.57
CA ARG A 64 3.00 14.42 -4.73
C ARG A 64 1.88 14.46 -5.76
N ASP A 65 1.28 13.31 -6.03
CA ASP A 65 0.17 13.20 -6.99
C ASP A 65 -1.05 14.00 -6.55
N ILE A 66 -1.38 14.01 -5.25
CA ILE A 66 -2.46 14.84 -4.73
C ILE A 66 -2.18 16.33 -4.96
N VAL A 67 -0.95 16.78 -4.68
CA VAL A 67 -0.58 18.20 -4.86
C VAL A 67 -0.56 18.60 -6.33
N THR A 68 -0.09 17.74 -7.23
CA THR A 68 -0.10 18.03 -8.67
C THR A 68 -1.53 18.07 -9.21
N LEU A 69 -2.39 17.12 -8.82
CA LEU A 69 -3.80 17.12 -9.20
C LEU A 69 -4.54 18.35 -8.66
N GLU A 70 -4.27 18.76 -7.42
CA GLU A 70 -4.90 19.93 -6.83
C GLU A 70 -4.47 21.22 -7.54
N ARG A 71 -3.19 21.35 -7.91
CA ARG A 71 -2.70 22.48 -8.71
C ARG A 71 -3.33 22.51 -10.10
N ALA A 72 -3.40 21.36 -10.79
CA ALA A 72 -4.05 21.26 -12.09
C ALA A 72 -5.54 21.65 -12.01
N ARG A 73 -6.25 21.20 -10.97
CA ARG A 73 -7.65 21.58 -10.72
C ARG A 73 -7.81 23.10 -10.53
N ARG A 74 -6.93 23.74 -9.75
CA ARG A 74 -6.97 25.19 -9.53
C ARG A 74 -6.72 25.95 -10.82
N GLN A 75 -5.72 25.54 -11.59
CA GLN A 75 -5.40 26.19 -12.88
C GLN A 75 -6.59 26.11 -13.85
N ILE A 76 -7.21 24.94 -14.00
CA ILE A 76 -8.39 24.77 -14.86
C ILE A 76 -9.56 25.64 -14.37
N TYR A 77 -9.75 25.75 -13.05
CA TYR A 77 -10.81 26.59 -12.49
C TYR A 77 -10.58 28.09 -12.77
N GLU A 78 -9.34 28.55 -12.61
CA GLU A 78 -8.94 29.93 -12.93
C GLU A 78 -9.09 30.23 -14.42
N GLU A 79 -8.63 29.32 -15.29
CA GLU A 79 -8.81 29.45 -16.75
C GLU A 79 -10.29 29.47 -17.14
N ASN A 80 -11.13 28.64 -16.53
CA ASN A 80 -12.56 28.64 -16.79
C ASN A 80 -13.22 29.97 -16.38
N GLN A 81 -12.86 30.51 -15.21
CA GLN A 81 -13.35 31.83 -14.77
C GLN A 81 -12.90 32.95 -15.70
N GLN A 82 -11.65 32.92 -16.17
CA GLN A 82 -11.16 33.90 -17.14
C GLN A 82 -11.90 33.80 -18.48
N LEU A 83 -12.07 32.59 -19.00
CA LEU A 83 -12.84 32.36 -20.22
C LEU A 83 -14.28 32.84 -20.06
N LYS A 84 -14.90 32.56 -18.91
CA LYS A 84 -16.26 33.02 -18.62
C LYS A 84 -16.36 34.55 -18.61
N ALA A 85 -15.43 35.23 -17.93
CA ALA A 85 -15.35 36.69 -17.94
C ALA A 85 -15.11 37.25 -19.36
N GLN A 86 -14.25 36.61 -20.17
CA GLN A 86 -14.05 36.98 -21.57
C GLN A 86 -15.32 36.78 -22.40
N THR A 87 -16.02 35.65 -22.23
CA THR A 87 -17.29 35.42 -22.92
C THR A 87 -18.35 36.43 -22.51
N GLU A 88 -18.45 36.82 -21.23
CA GLU A 88 -19.37 37.87 -20.79
C GLU A 88 -18.99 39.24 -21.37
N GLN A 89 -17.70 39.55 -21.48
CA GLN A 89 -17.23 40.78 -22.14
C GLN A 89 -17.53 40.79 -23.64
N LEU A 90 -17.32 39.67 -24.33
CA LEU A 90 -17.61 39.52 -25.77
C LEU A 90 -19.11 39.48 -26.04
N ALA A 91 -19.87 38.75 -25.22
CA ALA A 91 -21.32 38.63 -25.29
C ALA A 91 -22.04 39.89 -24.83
N SER A 92 -21.33 40.85 -24.19
CA SER A 92 -21.93 42.13 -23.86
C SER A 92 -22.49 42.77 -25.13
N TYR A 93 -23.81 42.75 -25.22
CA TYR A 93 -24.59 43.27 -26.35
C TYR A 93 -24.14 44.69 -26.70
N ARG A 94 -23.76 45.46 -25.69
CA ARG A 94 -23.22 46.82 -25.80
C ARG A 94 -21.93 46.93 -26.64
N ARG A 95 -21.05 45.92 -26.60
CA ARG A 95 -19.80 45.93 -27.37
C ARG A 95 -20.05 45.52 -28.82
N ILE A 96 -20.88 44.50 -29.05
CA ILE A 96 -21.34 44.12 -30.40
C ILE A 96 -22.06 45.30 -31.05
N TYR A 97 -22.95 45.94 -30.30
CA TYR A 97 -23.68 47.14 -30.71
C TYR A 97 -22.74 48.28 -31.05
N LYS A 98 -21.75 48.58 -30.19
CA LYS A 98 -20.76 49.63 -30.42
C LYS A 98 -19.95 49.36 -31.69
N ILE A 99 -19.51 48.13 -31.91
CA ILE A 99 -18.78 47.76 -33.14
C ILE A 99 -19.68 47.88 -34.37
N ALA A 100 -20.93 47.41 -34.30
CA ALA A 100 -21.89 47.50 -35.40
C ALA A 100 -22.25 48.96 -35.75
N THR A 101 -22.42 49.82 -34.76
CA THR A 101 -22.72 51.25 -34.95
C THR A 101 -21.49 52.04 -35.42
N GLU A 102 -20.31 51.87 -34.80
CA GLU A 102 -19.10 52.64 -35.14
C GLU A 102 -18.42 52.18 -36.43
N HIS A 103 -18.29 50.87 -36.68
CA HIS A 103 -17.54 50.36 -37.83
C HIS A 103 -18.40 50.06 -39.05
N PHE A 104 -19.67 49.73 -38.84
CA PHE A 104 -20.55 49.30 -39.93
C PHE A 104 -21.74 50.25 -40.15
N GLY A 105 -21.85 51.31 -39.34
CA GLY A 105 -22.93 52.30 -39.46
C GLY A 105 -24.33 51.72 -39.23
N TYR A 106 -24.45 50.56 -38.56
CA TYR A 106 -25.75 49.96 -38.28
C TYR A 106 -26.52 50.83 -37.29
N ILE A 107 -27.80 51.07 -37.61
CA ILE A 107 -28.74 51.81 -36.76
C ILE A 107 -29.75 50.79 -36.24
N GLU A 108 -30.03 50.81 -34.93
CA GLU A 108 -30.98 49.88 -34.31
C GLU A 108 -32.39 50.13 -34.85
N LEU A 109 -32.89 49.21 -35.65
CA LEU A 109 -34.31 49.16 -35.99
C LEU A 109 -35.04 48.57 -34.78
N LYS A 110 -35.78 49.41 -34.03
CA LYS A 110 -36.68 48.93 -32.97
C LYS A 110 -37.51 47.78 -33.51
N PRO A 111 -37.61 46.63 -32.82
CA PRO A 111 -38.40 45.51 -33.29
C PRO A 111 -39.85 45.96 -33.39
N LYS A 112 -40.30 46.22 -34.62
CA LYS A 112 -41.70 46.44 -34.93
C LYS A 112 -42.36 45.09 -34.70
N VAL A 113 -43.04 44.94 -33.57
CA VAL A 113 -43.86 43.76 -33.28
C VAL A 113 -44.91 43.71 -34.40
N ILE A 114 -44.70 42.82 -35.36
CA ILE A 114 -45.71 42.51 -36.37
C ILE A 114 -46.70 41.59 -35.66
N ILE A 115 -47.72 42.20 -35.06
CA ILE A 115 -48.89 41.46 -34.59
C ILE A 115 -49.62 41.05 -35.87
N SER A 116 -49.50 39.78 -36.24
CA SER A 116 -50.30 39.20 -37.32
C SER A 116 -51.72 39.00 -36.78
N PRO A 117 -52.77 39.60 -37.37
CA PRO A 117 -54.13 39.28 -37.00
C PRO A 117 -54.43 37.83 -37.44
N GLU A 118 -55.02 37.06 -36.52
CA GLU A 118 -55.55 35.71 -36.78
C GLU A 118 -56.66 35.72 -37.85
#